data_AF-A0A428R151-F1
#
_entry.id   AF-A0A428R151-F1
#
_cell.length_a   1.000
_cell.length_b   1.000
_cell.length_c   1.000
_cell.angle_alpha   90.00
_cell.angle_beta   90.00
_cell.angle_gamma   90.00
#
_symmetry.space_group_name_H-M   'P 1'
#
loop_
_entity.id
_entity.type
_entity.pdbx_description
1 polymer ?
#
loop_
_entity_poly.entity_id
_entity_poly.type
_entity_poly.pdbx_seq_one_letter_code
_entity_poly.pdbx_strand_id
1 'polypeptide(L)'
;MPEYHIIDRINGGNTHGFPDINAGITIADKFVLGEPQGKFETLIIENNGRAKRVAGIRTSDGKRHFGDLVIIAAGSWSSSIVPEAYRTVEATAGTAMFIDIPPHRQDLRAKFHPDNYTVWSYRAGEGEESYSGGEYPIPKGGRLKFSFRGLKFTNFQDHPTEPNLRISIPRTKYTKDPIHTVPLYGLSKMKKVVSAAFPELAEFGFTDSRLCWYTDTIDEDYVVYYVPGYSKSHFLCTGGK
;
A
#
# COMPACT_ATOMS: atom_id res chain seq x y z
N MET A 1 -23.28 2.08 22.97
CA MET A 1 -21.87 2.41 22.65
C MET A 1 -21.89 3.67 21.81
N PRO A 2 -21.11 4.73 22.12
CA PRO A 2 -21.07 5.91 21.25
C PRO A 2 -20.42 5.51 19.92
N GLU A 3 -21.15 5.67 18.82
CA GLU A 3 -20.60 5.52 17.48
C GLU A 3 -19.69 6.71 17.19
N TYR A 4 -18.40 6.43 16.96
CA TYR A 4 -17.44 7.45 16.57
C TYR A 4 -17.48 7.63 15.05
N HIS A 5 -18.41 8.49 14.60
CA HIS A 5 -18.48 8.92 13.20
C HIS A 5 -17.42 9.99 12.93
N ILE A 6 -16.18 9.53 12.72
CA ILE A 6 -15.02 10.41 12.44
C ILE A 6 -15.21 11.15 11.12
N ILE A 7 -15.84 10.51 10.13
CA ILE A 7 -16.01 11.05 8.78
C ILE A 7 -17.17 12.04 8.71
N ASP A 8 -18.25 11.82 9.45
CA ASP A 8 -19.44 12.70 9.42
C ASP A 8 -19.16 14.13 9.88
N ARG A 9 -18.10 14.34 10.67
CA ARG A 9 -17.66 15.69 11.07
C ARG A 9 -16.72 16.35 10.06
N ILE A 10 -16.21 15.61 9.08
CA ILE A 10 -15.38 16.16 8.02
C ILE A 10 -16.31 16.78 6.97
N ASN A 11 -16.09 18.08 6.71
CA ASN A 11 -16.86 18.85 5.73
C ASN A 11 -18.41 18.77 5.88
N GLY A 12 -18.90 18.65 7.13
CA GLY A 12 -20.34 18.57 7.43
C GLY A 12 -21.04 17.37 6.77
N GLY A 13 -20.34 16.27 6.56
CA GLY A 13 -20.86 15.06 5.91
C GLY A 13 -20.81 15.08 4.38
N ASN A 14 -20.40 16.19 3.75
CA ASN A 14 -20.23 16.29 2.30
C ASN A 14 -18.77 15.99 1.88
N THR A 15 -18.31 14.77 2.11
CA THR A 15 -16.96 14.36 1.69
C THR A 15 -16.98 13.80 0.27
N HIS A 16 -16.84 14.67 -0.72
CA HIS A 16 -16.45 14.31 -2.09
C HIS A 16 -15.05 14.88 -2.36
N GLY A 17 -14.10 14.05 -2.80
CA GLY A 17 -12.74 14.50 -3.09
C GLY A 17 -11.68 13.42 -2.94
N PHE A 18 -10.42 13.82 -2.99
CA PHE A 18 -9.28 12.95 -2.72
C PHE A 18 -8.75 13.21 -1.31
N PRO A 19 -8.53 12.17 -0.48
CA PRO A 19 -7.91 12.33 0.82
C PRO A 19 -6.38 12.43 0.67
N ASP A 20 -5.77 13.41 1.35
CA ASP A 20 -4.32 13.39 1.56
C ASP A 20 -3.96 12.22 2.48
N ILE A 21 -3.63 11.09 1.88
CA ILE A 21 -3.26 9.86 2.60
C ILE A 21 -1.98 10.01 3.42
N ASN A 22 -1.14 11.03 3.18
CA ASN A 22 0.03 11.29 4.02
C ASN A 22 -0.36 11.97 5.33
N ALA A 23 -1.44 12.76 5.35
CA ALA A 23 -1.96 13.35 6.58
C ALA A 23 -2.44 12.24 7.52
N GLY A 24 -3.08 11.21 6.95
CA GLY A 24 -3.53 10.02 7.66
C GLY A 24 -4.55 10.33 8.76
N ILE A 25 -5.16 9.28 9.31
CA ILE A 25 -5.86 9.36 10.59
C ILE A 25 -5.30 8.23 11.44
N THR A 26 -4.88 8.55 12.67
CA THR A 26 -4.27 7.59 13.57
C THR A 26 -4.97 7.68 14.92
N ILE A 27 -5.69 6.62 15.28
CA ILE A 27 -6.40 6.50 16.56
C ILE A 27 -6.09 5.12 17.12
N ALA A 28 -5.32 5.08 18.21
CA ALA A 28 -5.17 3.88 19.03
C ALA A 28 -4.76 4.28 20.45
N ASP A 29 -5.04 3.39 21.40
CA ASP A 29 -4.61 3.53 22.78
C ASP A 29 -3.07 3.50 22.92
N LYS A 30 -2.39 2.66 22.12
CA LYS A 30 -0.92 2.50 22.14
C LYS A 30 -0.36 2.22 20.75
N PHE A 31 0.74 2.90 20.42
CA PHE A 31 1.51 2.66 19.20
C PHE A 31 2.95 2.28 19.53
N VAL A 32 3.44 1.24 18.86
CA VAL A 32 4.87 0.87 18.85
C VAL A 32 5.28 0.83 17.38
N LEU A 33 6.04 1.84 16.95
CA LEU A 33 6.44 2.06 15.56
C LEU A 33 7.96 2.06 15.42
N GLY A 34 8.43 1.85 14.19
CA GLY A 34 9.86 1.90 13.85
C GLY A 34 10.55 0.55 13.95
N GLU A 35 11.82 0.52 13.55
CA GLU A 35 12.69 -0.64 13.64
C GLU A 35 13.76 -0.36 14.71
N PRO A 36 13.98 -1.28 15.68
CA PRO A 36 13.42 -2.63 15.77
C PRO A 36 12.07 -2.77 16.52
N GLN A 37 11.63 -1.78 17.28
CA GLN A 37 10.60 -1.94 18.32
C GLN A 37 9.20 -2.26 17.76
N GLY A 38 8.84 -1.70 16.61
CA GLY A 38 7.56 -1.94 15.93
C GLY A 38 7.64 -2.99 14.82
N LYS A 39 8.82 -3.55 14.54
CA LYS A 39 9.02 -4.52 13.47
C LYS A 39 8.65 -5.91 13.96
N PHE A 40 7.60 -6.49 13.38
CA PHE A 40 7.21 -7.88 13.61
C PHE A 40 8.37 -8.84 13.32
N GLU A 41 8.56 -9.82 14.20
CA GLU A 41 9.51 -10.91 14.01
C GLU A 41 8.80 -12.27 13.88
N THR A 42 7.93 -12.62 14.84
CA THR A 42 7.22 -13.91 14.81
C THR A 42 5.93 -13.91 15.64
N LEU A 43 5.05 -14.86 15.36
CA LEU A 43 3.87 -15.16 16.18
C LEU A 43 4.28 -15.98 17.40
N ILE A 44 3.66 -15.69 18.54
CA ILE A 44 3.76 -16.55 19.73
C ILE A 44 2.62 -17.56 19.66
N ILE A 45 2.93 -18.82 19.32
CA ILE A 45 1.94 -19.88 19.15
C ILE A 45 2.00 -20.84 20.34
N GLU A 46 0.85 -21.06 20.96
CA GLU A 46 0.65 -22.06 22.02
C GLU A 46 -0.06 -23.28 21.42
N ASN A 47 0.40 -24.47 21.80
CA ASN A 47 -0.19 -25.73 21.38
C ASN A 47 -0.50 -26.59 22.60
N ASN A 48 -1.77 -26.58 23.00
CA ASN A 48 -2.24 -27.28 24.21
C ASN A 48 -2.89 -28.64 23.87
N GLY A 49 -2.51 -29.25 22.75
CA GLY A 49 -2.94 -30.59 22.33
C GLY A 49 -4.35 -30.70 21.75
N ARG A 50 -5.27 -29.78 22.06
CA ARG A 50 -6.63 -29.75 21.48
C ARG A 50 -6.80 -28.75 20.34
N ALA A 51 -6.03 -27.66 20.34
CA ALA A 51 -6.03 -26.66 19.28
C ALA A 51 -4.79 -25.74 19.37
N LYS A 52 -4.38 -25.15 18.24
CA LYS A 52 -3.38 -24.08 18.22
C LYS A 52 -4.04 -22.75 18.58
N ARG A 53 -3.28 -21.87 19.23
CA ARG A 53 -3.67 -20.48 19.53
C ARG A 53 -2.50 -19.55 19.26
N VAL A 54 -2.76 -18.39 18.68
CA VAL A 54 -1.81 -17.27 18.66
C VAL A 54 -2.03 -16.45 19.93
N ALA A 55 -1.06 -16.44 20.83
CA ALA A 55 -1.11 -15.74 22.11
C ALA A 55 -0.54 -14.31 22.04
N GLY A 56 0.11 -13.95 20.93
CA GLY A 56 0.75 -12.65 20.78
C GLY A 56 1.76 -12.60 19.63
N ILE A 57 2.59 -11.57 19.64
CA ILE A 57 3.70 -11.36 18.71
C ILE A 57 5.00 -11.13 19.47
N ARG A 58 6.13 -11.42 18.80
CA ARG A 58 7.46 -10.94 19.18
C ARG A 58 7.94 -9.93 18.14
N THR A 59 8.50 -8.83 18.60
CA THR A 59 9.11 -7.79 17.78
C THR A 59 10.62 -7.98 17.69
N SER A 60 11.25 -7.35 16.70
CA SER A 60 12.68 -7.54 16.38
C SER A 60 13.64 -7.04 17.49
N ASP A 61 13.14 -6.30 18.48
CA ASP A 61 13.86 -5.94 19.70
C ASP A 61 13.79 -7.04 20.79
N GLY A 62 13.19 -8.19 20.47
CA GLY A 62 13.00 -9.33 21.37
C GLY A 62 11.80 -9.20 22.31
N LYS A 63 11.08 -8.07 22.28
CA LYS A 63 9.93 -7.84 23.17
C LYS A 63 8.73 -8.70 22.76
N ARG A 64 7.98 -9.17 23.77
CA ARG A 64 6.77 -9.96 23.59
C ARG A 64 5.54 -9.10 23.89
N HIS A 65 4.57 -9.16 23.00
CA HIS A 65 3.31 -8.45 23.09
C HIS A 65 2.17 -9.48 23.05
N PHE A 66 1.53 -9.70 24.20
CA PHE A 66 0.45 -10.68 24.33
C PHE A 66 -0.91 -10.05 24.07
N GLY A 67 -1.83 -10.87 23.56
CA GLY A 67 -3.21 -10.47 23.32
C GLY A 67 -4.11 -11.68 23.11
N ASP A 68 -5.41 -11.49 23.35
CA ASP A 68 -6.40 -12.55 23.14
C ASP A 68 -6.71 -12.83 21.67
N LEU A 69 -6.50 -11.80 20.84
CA LEU A 69 -6.66 -11.82 19.40
C LEU A 69 -5.48 -11.09 18.76
N VAL A 70 -4.82 -11.73 17.80
CA VAL A 70 -3.79 -11.11 16.97
C VAL A 70 -4.34 -10.87 15.57
N ILE A 71 -4.44 -9.59 15.21
CA ILE A 71 -4.92 -9.13 13.91
C ILE A 71 -3.71 -8.79 13.03
N ILE A 72 -3.60 -9.43 11.86
CA ILE A 72 -2.61 -9.09 10.83
C ILE A 72 -3.28 -8.19 9.80
N ALA A 73 -2.84 -6.93 9.76
CA ALA A 73 -3.23 -5.94 8.77
C ALA A 73 -2.00 -5.38 8.05
N ALA A 74 -1.11 -6.27 7.61
CA ALA A 74 0.24 -5.92 7.14
C ALA A 74 0.33 -5.66 5.62
N GLY A 75 -0.81 -5.42 4.95
CA GLY A 75 -0.88 -5.18 3.51
C GLY A 75 -0.12 -6.24 2.71
N SER A 76 0.78 -5.81 1.83
CA SER A 76 1.55 -6.69 0.93
C SER A 76 2.55 -7.61 1.64
N TRP A 77 2.74 -7.47 2.96
CA TRP A 77 3.55 -8.38 3.78
C TRP A 77 2.72 -9.50 4.42
N SER A 78 1.39 -9.51 4.23
CA SER A 78 0.51 -10.41 4.98
C SER A 78 0.82 -11.88 4.75
N SER A 79 1.08 -12.30 3.51
CA SER A 79 1.39 -13.69 3.18
C SER A 79 2.76 -14.15 3.66
N SER A 80 3.68 -13.24 4.00
CA SER A 80 4.97 -13.60 4.64
C SER A 80 4.85 -13.79 6.15
N ILE A 81 3.72 -13.38 6.73
CA ILE A 81 3.41 -13.50 8.17
C ILE A 81 2.41 -14.64 8.40
N VAL A 82 1.41 -14.77 7.52
CA VAL A 82 0.34 -15.76 7.55
C VAL A 82 0.48 -16.65 6.31
N PRO A 83 1.27 -17.73 6.38
CA PRO A 83 1.52 -18.59 5.24
C PRO A 83 0.24 -19.23 4.70
N GLU A 84 -0.79 -19.46 5.52
CA GLU A 84 -2.09 -20.00 5.09
C GLU A 84 -2.76 -19.14 4.01
N ALA A 85 -2.43 -17.84 3.93
CA ALA A 85 -3.00 -16.91 2.96
C ALA A 85 -2.35 -16.97 1.58
N TYR A 86 -1.26 -17.73 1.39
CA TYR A 86 -0.42 -17.65 0.18
C TYR A 86 -1.13 -17.93 -1.15
N ARG A 87 -2.24 -18.67 -1.13
CA ARG A 87 -3.07 -18.95 -2.32
C ARG A 87 -4.20 -17.96 -2.52
N THR A 88 -4.52 -17.19 -1.50
CA THR A 88 -5.63 -16.23 -1.51
C THR A 88 -5.12 -14.85 -1.88
N VAL A 89 -3.88 -14.53 -1.51
CA VAL A 89 -3.33 -13.18 -1.66
C VAL A 89 -1.95 -13.19 -2.29
N GLU A 90 -1.68 -12.20 -3.14
CA GLU A 90 -0.38 -12.00 -3.77
C GLU A 90 0.11 -10.57 -3.64
N ALA A 91 1.37 -10.39 -3.21
CA ALA A 91 2.00 -9.08 -3.20
C ALA A 91 2.38 -8.67 -4.62
N THR A 92 1.85 -7.56 -5.10
CA THR A 92 2.19 -7.03 -6.42
C THR A 92 2.53 -5.56 -6.33
N ALA A 93 3.37 -5.08 -7.24
CA ALA A 93 3.78 -3.69 -7.30
C ALA A 93 3.28 -3.01 -8.58
N GLY A 94 2.78 -1.79 -8.41
CA GLY A 94 2.61 -0.80 -9.47
C GLY A 94 3.67 0.30 -9.39
N THR A 95 3.64 1.23 -10.32
CA THR A 95 4.58 2.35 -10.37
C THR A 95 3.88 3.65 -9.98
N ALA A 96 4.48 4.39 -9.04
CA ALA A 96 4.12 5.77 -8.75
C ALA A 96 5.25 6.68 -9.22
N MET A 97 4.89 7.80 -9.85
CA MET A 97 5.80 8.81 -10.35
C MET A 97 5.39 10.18 -9.83
N PHE A 98 6.34 11.09 -9.75
CA PHE A 98 6.11 12.42 -9.20
C PHE A 98 6.75 13.49 -10.08
N ILE A 99 6.11 14.66 -10.11
CA ILE A 99 6.65 15.87 -10.72
C ILE A 99 6.60 16.95 -9.65
N ASP A 100 7.74 17.55 -9.34
CA ASP A 100 7.80 18.70 -8.43
C ASP A 100 7.71 20.00 -9.23
N ILE A 101 6.59 20.71 -9.06
CA ILE A 101 6.39 22.03 -9.66
C ILE A 101 7.17 23.06 -8.84
N PRO A 102 8.11 23.82 -9.43
CA PRO A 102 8.89 24.80 -8.70
C PRO A 102 8.04 25.88 -8.01
N PRO A 103 8.50 26.50 -6.90
CA PRO A 103 7.77 27.56 -6.22
C PRO A 103 7.48 28.80 -7.08
N HIS A 104 8.26 29.07 -8.12
CA HIS A 104 8.02 30.24 -8.99
C HIS A 104 6.88 30.01 -10.00
N ARG A 105 6.48 28.75 -10.28
CA ARG A 105 5.36 28.41 -11.18
C ARG A 105 4.03 28.41 -10.45
N GLN A 106 3.64 29.60 -9.97
CA GLN A 106 2.40 29.83 -9.24
C GLN A 106 1.17 29.54 -10.11
N ASP A 107 1.27 29.77 -11.42
CA ASP A 107 0.26 29.44 -12.43
C ASP A 107 -0.11 27.94 -12.38
N LEU A 108 0.89 27.06 -12.40
CA LEU A 108 0.66 25.62 -12.37
C LEU A 108 0.26 25.13 -10.98
N ARG A 109 0.87 25.68 -9.93
CA ARG A 109 0.49 25.34 -8.54
C ARG A 109 -0.97 25.68 -8.25
N ALA A 110 -1.47 26.81 -8.77
CA ALA A 110 -2.88 27.17 -8.68
C ALA A 110 -3.74 26.26 -9.57
N LYS A 111 -3.31 26.00 -10.81
CA LYS A 111 -4.05 25.13 -11.74
C LYS A 111 -4.31 23.73 -11.18
N PHE A 112 -3.30 23.10 -10.58
CA PHE A 112 -3.38 21.74 -10.03
C PHE A 112 -3.71 21.70 -8.53
N HIS A 113 -4.17 22.81 -7.95
CA HIS A 113 -4.63 22.85 -6.56
C HIS A 113 -5.92 22.02 -6.40
N PRO A 114 -6.15 21.32 -5.28
CA PRO A 114 -7.38 20.56 -5.04
C PRO A 114 -8.69 21.35 -5.20
N ASP A 115 -8.66 22.67 -4.97
CA ASP A 115 -9.82 23.56 -5.17
C ASP A 115 -10.14 23.83 -6.66
N ASN A 116 -9.15 23.65 -7.55
CA ASN A 116 -9.23 24.01 -8.97
C ASN A 116 -9.11 22.80 -9.90
N TYR A 117 -8.72 21.63 -9.38
CA TYR A 117 -8.38 20.46 -10.16
C TYR A 117 -8.99 19.19 -9.57
N THR A 118 -9.56 18.35 -10.43
CA THR A 118 -10.15 17.06 -10.05
C THR A 118 -9.16 15.93 -10.31
N VAL A 119 -9.25 14.83 -9.55
CA VAL A 119 -8.51 13.61 -9.90
C VAL A 119 -8.78 13.23 -11.35
N TRP A 120 -7.70 13.05 -12.12
CA TRP A 120 -7.79 12.64 -13.50
C TRP A 120 -7.44 11.17 -13.62
N SER A 121 -8.25 10.40 -14.32
CA SER A 121 -8.00 8.98 -14.57
C SER A 121 -8.03 8.69 -16.06
N TYR A 122 -7.21 7.74 -16.50
CA TYR A 122 -7.17 7.36 -17.90
C TYR A 122 -7.04 5.85 -18.06
N ARG A 123 -7.44 5.37 -19.24
CA ARG A 123 -7.18 4.03 -19.75
C ARG A 123 -6.69 4.15 -21.18
N ALA A 124 -5.69 3.38 -21.55
CA ALA A 124 -5.10 3.36 -22.89
C ALA A 124 -4.60 1.96 -23.24
N GLY A 125 -4.39 1.70 -24.52
CA GLY A 125 -4.02 0.38 -25.04
C GLY A 125 -5.21 -0.59 -25.08
N GLU A 126 -4.97 -1.77 -25.66
CA GLU A 126 -5.97 -2.80 -25.89
C GLU A 126 -5.43 -4.17 -25.44
N GLY A 127 -6.33 -5.07 -25.02
CA GLY A 127 -5.98 -6.41 -24.58
C GLY A 127 -4.91 -6.44 -23.48
N GLU A 128 -3.91 -7.30 -23.64
CA GLU A 128 -2.79 -7.46 -22.70
C GLU A 128 -1.88 -6.23 -22.58
N GLU A 129 -1.92 -5.34 -23.58
CA GLU A 129 -1.17 -4.08 -23.57
C GLU A 129 -1.94 -2.93 -22.94
N SER A 130 -3.16 -3.18 -22.47
CA SER A 130 -3.96 -2.18 -21.77
C SER A 130 -3.31 -1.74 -20.47
N TYR A 131 -3.41 -0.45 -20.21
CA TYR A 131 -2.90 0.17 -19.00
C TYR A 131 -3.81 1.33 -18.62
N SER A 132 -3.77 1.68 -17.35
CA SER A 132 -4.53 2.76 -16.76
C SER A 132 -3.68 3.49 -15.75
N GLY A 133 -4.20 4.59 -15.26
CA GLY A 133 -3.54 5.36 -14.26
C GLY A 133 -4.36 6.56 -13.87
N GLY A 134 -3.71 7.44 -13.14
CA GLY A 134 -4.31 8.69 -12.75
C GLY A 134 -3.29 9.70 -12.30
N GLU A 135 -3.73 10.94 -12.29
CA GLU A 135 -3.05 12.09 -11.74
C GLU A 135 -3.88 12.58 -10.54
N TYR A 136 -3.18 13.06 -9.51
CA TYR A 136 -3.81 13.56 -8.30
C TYR A 136 -3.43 15.04 -8.08
N PRO A 137 -4.37 15.88 -7.62
CA PRO A 137 -4.11 17.28 -7.28
C PRO A 137 -2.96 17.42 -6.26
N ILE A 138 -2.33 18.59 -6.24
CA ILE A 138 -1.21 18.92 -5.34
C ILE A 138 -1.71 18.99 -3.88
N PRO A 139 -1.40 18.03 -2.98
CA PRO A 139 -1.99 18.02 -1.63
C PRO A 139 -1.36 19.07 -0.69
N LYS A 140 -0.14 19.53 -1.00
CA LYS A 140 0.65 20.65 -0.46
C LYS A 140 2.09 20.51 -1.02
N GLY A 141 2.89 21.58 -0.99
CA GLY A 141 4.32 21.51 -1.35
C GLY A 141 4.67 21.53 -2.85
N GLY A 142 3.70 21.39 -3.75
CA GLY A 142 3.91 21.48 -5.20
C GLY A 142 4.27 20.17 -5.89
N ARG A 143 4.11 19.02 -5.21
CA ARG A 143 4.39 17.71 -5.79
C ARG A 143 3.12 17.09 -6.37
N LEU A 144 3.13 16.87 -7.67
CA LEU A 144 2.14 16.06 -8.37
C LEU A 144 2.47 14.58 -8.27
N LYS A 145 1.43 13.75 -8.23
CA LYS A 145 1.55 12.29 -8.20
C LYS A 145 0.83 11.70 -9.40
N PHE A 146 1.50 10.75 -10.05
CA PHE A 146 0.96 9.93 -11.12
C PHE A 146 0.99 8.47 -10.69
N SER A 147 -0.15 7.79 -10.73
CA SER A 147 -0.23 6.33 -10.58
C SER A 147 -0.29 5.66 -11.93
N PHE A 148 0.46 4.58 -12.11
CA PHE A 148 0.44 3.74 -13.31
C PHE A 148 0.09 2.30 -12.95
N ARG A 149 -0.90 1.74 -13.66
CA ARG A 149 -1.38 0.37 -13.54
C ARG A 149 -1.36 -0.27 -14.93
N GLY A 150 -0.39 -1.15 -15.16
CA GLY A 150 -0.30 -2.02 -16.33
C GLY A 150 0.13 -3.40 -15.88
N LEU A 151 1.09 -4.01 -16.57
CA LEU A 151 1.77 -5.21 -16.09
C LEU A 151 2.29 -4.99 -14.66
N LYS A 152 1.82 -5.82 -13.72
CA LYS A 152 2.20 -5.76 -12.32
C LYS A 152 3.51 -6.52 -12.10
N PHE A 153 4.28 -6.10 -11.09
CA PHE A 153 5.56 -6.71 -10.77
C PHE A 153 5.46 -7.53 -9.48
N THR A 154 6.01 -8.73 -9.50
CA THR A 154 6.17 -9.60 -8.32
C THR A 154 7.64 -9.73 -7.97
N ASN A 155 7.92 -10.16 -6.74
CA ASN A 155 9.28 -10.41 -6.26
C ASN A 155 9.30 -11.72 -5.46
N PHE A 156 9.24 -12.84 -6.18
CA PHE A 156 9.18 -14.17 -5.58
C PHE A 156 10.45 -14.51 -4.82
N GLN A 157 10.30 -14.82 -3.54
CA GLN A 157 11.36 -15.26 -2.63
C GLN A 157 10.86 -16.48 -1.85
N ASP A 158 11.79 -17.19 -1.21
CA ASP A 158 11.43 -18.26 -0.28
C ASP A 158 10.69 -17.67 0.93
N HIS A 159 9.64 -18.36 1.38
CA HIS A 159 8.86 -17.94 2.54
C HIS A 159 9.76 -17.97 3.80
N PRO A 160 9.70 -16.95 4.67
CA PRO A 160 10.61 -16.83 5.81
C PRO A 160 10.49 -17.98 6.82
N THR A 161 9.33 -18.65 6.89
CA THR A 161 9.06 -19.72 7.86
C THR A 161 8.59 -21.04 7.26
N GLU A 162 8.30 -21.10 5.95
CA GLU A 162 7.70 -22.29 5.32
C GLU A 162 8.64 -22.86 4.26
N PRO A 163 9.32 -23.99 4.54
CA PRO A 163 10.21 -24.62 3.58
C PRO A 163 9.47 -24.99 2.29
N ASN A 164 10.12 -24.75 1.14
CA ASN A 164 9.60 -25.03 -0.20
C ASN A 164 8.37 -24.20 -0.62
N LEU A 165 8.00 -23.18 0.14
CA LEU A 165 7.00 -22.20 -0.26
C LEU A 165 7.70 -20.98 -0.84
N ARG A 166 7.32 -20.56 -2.06
CA ARG A 166 7.74 -19.28 -2.64
C ARG A 166 6.56 -18.34 -2.77
N ILE A 167 6.74 -17.10 -2.34
CA ILE A 167 5.74 -16.05 -2.40
C ILE A 167 6.37 -14.75 -2.88
N SER A 168 5.56 -13.88 -3.49
CA SER A 168 5.99 -12.51 -3.76
C SER A 168 6.12 -11.74 -2.45
N ILE A 169 7.29 -11.18 -2.15
CA ILE A 169 7.57 -10.40 -0.94
C ILE A 169 7.98 -8.98 -1.33
N PRO A 170 7.40 -7.93 -0.75
CA PRO A 170 7.72 -6.55 -1.11
C PRO A 170 9.20 -6.22 -0.97
N ARG A 171 9.72 -5.44 -1.93
CA ARG A 171 11.03 -4.77 -1.84
C ARG A 171 10.82 -3.27 -1.86
N THR A 172 11.30 -2.58 -0.83
CA THR A 172 11.02 -1.14 -0.64
C THR A 172 12.32 -0.40 -0.33
N LYS A 173 12.30 0.93 -0.25
CA LYS A 173 13.47 1.69 0.21
C LYS A 173 13.88 1.42 1.67
N TYR A 174 13.02 0.73 2.44
CA TYR A 174 13.24 0.38 3.84
C TYR A 174 13.58 -1.10 4.06
N THR A 175 13.66 -1.91 2.99
CA THR A 175 14.12 -3.30 3.10
C THR A 175 15.64 -3.39 3.14
N LYS A 176 16.18 -4.50 3.67
CA LYS A 176 17.64 -4.75 3.74
C LYS A 176 18.32 -4.66 2.38
N ASP A 177 17.67 -5.18 1.34
CA ASP A 177 18.04 -4.99 -0.06
C ASP A 177 17.04 -3.99 -0.68
N PRO A 178 17.33 -2.68 -0.70
CA PRO A 178 16.37 -1.70 -1.15
C PRO A 178 16.25 -1.66 -2.68
N ILE A 179 15.11 -1.14 -3.17
CA ILE A 179 14.93 -0.82 -4.59
C ILE A 179 14.65 0.68 -4.75
N HIS A 180 15.40 1.30 -5.66
CA HIS A 180 15.34 2.74 -5.95
C HIS A 180 14.99 3.02 -7.42
N THR A 181 14.63 1.98 -8.17
CA THR A 181 14.28 2.07 -9.58
C THR A 181 12.89 1.50 -9.81
N VAL A 182 12.30 1.88 -10.94
CA VAL A 182 11.03 1.34 -11.42
C VAL A 182 11.21 0.85 -12.85
N PRO A 183 10.40 -0.12 -13.32
CA PRO A 183 10.51 -0.63 -14.67
C PRO A 183 10.29 0.45 -15.74
N LEU A 184 11.18 0.47 -16.75
CA LEU A 184 11.17 1.47 -17.82
C LEU A 184 9.86 1.47 -18.62
N TYR A 185 9.20 0.32 -18.72
CA TYR A 185 7.88 0.16 -19.33
C TYR A 185 6.86 1.19 -18.82
N GLY A 186 6.67 1.27 -17.49
CA GLY A 186 5.70 2.19 -16.89
C GLY A 186 6.08 3.65 -17.10
N LEU A 187 7.37 3.97 -16.94
CA LEU A 187 7.89 5.32 -17.17
C LEU A 187 7.67 5.77 -18.62
N SER A 188 8.00 4.92 -19.59
CA SER A 188 7.88 5.26 -21.02
C SER A 188 6.42 5.50 -21.43
N LYS A 189 5.49 4.65 -20.97
CA LYS A 189 4.06 4.82 -21.23
C LYS A 189 3.54 6.09 -20.55
N MET A 190 3.90 6.35 -19.29
CA MET A 190 3.43 7.56 -18.60
C MET A 190 4.02 8.85 -19.19
N LYS A 191 5.26 8.87 -19.67
CA LYS A 191 5.82 10.05 -20.38
C LYS A 191 4.98 10.43 -21.61
N LYS A 192 4.48 9.46 -22.37
CA LYS A 192 3.58 9.70 -23.50
C LYS A 192 2.25 10.29 -23.04
N VAL A 193 1.69 9.75 -21.95
CA VAL A 193 0.45 10.25 -21.35
C VAL A 193 0.60 11.69 -20.87
N VAL A 194 1.66 11.99 -20.11
CA VAL A 194 1.95 13.35 -19.64
C VAL A 194 2.15 14.31 -20.80
N SER A 195 2.90 13.92 -21.84
CA SER A 195 3.12 14.80 -23.00
C SER A 195 1.84 15.12 -23.76
N ALA A 196 0.86 14.21 -23.77
CA ALA A 196 -0.41 14.39 -24.48
C ALA A 196 -1.46 15.13 -23.63
N ALA A 197 -1.60 14.76 -22.35
CA ALA A 197 -2.65 15.28 -21.47
C ALA A 197 -2.22 16.51 -20.66
N PHE A 198 -0.92 16.64 -20.38
CA PHE A 198 -0.33 17.69 -19.54
C PHE A 198 0.97 18.23 -20.15
N PRO A 199 0.94 18.77 -21.38
CA PRO A 199 2.15 19.22 -22.08
C PRO A 199 2.94 20.27 -21.28
N GLU A 200 2.27 21.09 -20.47
CA GLU A 200 2.89 22.08 -19.58
C GLU A 200 3.73 21.46 -18.45
N LEU A 201 3.57 20.16 -18.17
CA LEU A 201 4.37 19.43 -17.20
C LEU A 201 5.58 18.73 -17.83
N ALA A 202 5.63 18.65 -19.15
CA ALA A 202 6.68 17.90 -19.86
C ALA A 202 8.08 18.49 -19.63
N GLU A 203 8.19 19.81 -19.43
CA GLU A 203 9.46 20.50 -19.18
C GLU A 203 10.15 20.09 -17.87
N PHE A 204 9.38 19.65 -16.86
CA PHE A 204 9.93 19.28 -15.56
C PHE A 204 10.43 17.83 -15.53
N GLY A 205 9.80 16.96 -16.31
CA GLY A 205 10.01 15.51 -16.23
C GLY A 205 9.61 14.93 -14.87
N PHE A 206 9.78 13.61 -14.72
CA PHE A 206 9.57 12.96 -13.42
C PHE A 206 10.76 13.23 -12.51
N THR A 207 10.51 13.84 -11.35
CA THR A 207 11.51 14.17 -10.34
C THR A 207 11.75 13.05 -9.34
N ASP A 208 10.80 12.12 -9.22
CA ASP A 208 10.88 10.96 -8.33
C ASP A 208 9.99 9.81 -8.86
N SER A 209 10.32 8.58 -8.50
CA SER A 209 9.49 7.41 -8.80
C SER A 209 9.74 6.29 -7.80
N ARG A 210 8.72 5.48 -7.53
CA ARG A 210 8.83 4.33 -6.63
C ARG A 210 7.85 3.22 -6.98
N LEU A 211 8.20 2.01 -6.59
CA LEU A 211 7.25 0.90 -6.53
C LEU A 211 6.28 1.11 -5.37
N CYS A 212 4.99 0.95 -5.65
CA CYS A 212 3.93 0.92 -4.64
C CYS A 212 3.38 -0.50 -4.59
N TRP A 213 3.51 -1.15 -3.44
CA TRP A 213 3.08 -2.53 -3.24
C TRP A 213 1.64 -2.58 -2.74
N TYR A 214 0.89 -3.54 -3.27
CA TYR A 214 -0.49 -3.84 -2.92
C TYR A 214 -0.63 -5.35 -2.68
N THR A 215 -1.81 -5.75 -2.23
CA THR A 215 -2.17 -7.15 -2.04
C THR A 215 -3.33 -7.46 -2.97
N ASP A 216 -3.05 -8.15 -4.07
CA ASP A 216 -4.07 -8.71 -4.95
C ASP A 216 -4.74 -9.92 -4.29
N THR A 217 -6.02 -10.09 -4.56
CA THR A 217 -6.80 -11.31 -4.30
C THR A 217 -7.31 -11.87 -5.63
N ILE A 218 -7.79 -13.12 -5.63
CA ILE A 218 -8.24 -13.80 -6.86
C ILE A 218 -9.41 -13.05 -7.52
N ASP A 219 -10.30 -12.49 -6.72
CA ASP A 219 -11.56 -11.84 -7.11
C ASP A 219 -11.55 -10.31 -6.86
N GLU A 220 -10.41 -9.75 -6.45
CA GLU A 220 -10.25 -8.35 -6.02
C GLU A 220 -11.09 -7.96 -4.78
N ASP A 221 -11.67 -8.91 -4.04
CA ASP A 221 -12.34 -8.68 -2.76
C ASP A 221 -11.36 -8.65 -1.56
N TYR A 222 -11.78 -8.02 -0.46
CA TYR A 222 -11.00 -8.02 0.79
C TYR A 222 -10.98 -9.40 1.47
N VAL A 223 -9.83 -9.74 2.08
CA VAL A 223 -9.72 -10.92 2.95
C VAL A 223 -9.83 -10.48 4.40
N VAL A 224 -10.99 -10.72 5.00
CA VAL A 224 -11.33 -10.32 6.37
C VAL A 224 -11.90 -11.52 7.13
N TYR A 225 -11.04 -12.34 7.73
CA TYR A 225 -11.47 -13.60 8.33
C TYR A 225 -10.52 -14.13 9.43
N TYR A 226 -11.04 -15.04 10.26
CA TYR A 226 -10.24 -15.79 11.24
C TYR A 226 -9.40 -16.87 10.57
N VAL A 227 -8.09 -16.88 10.78
CA VAL A 227 -7.21 -17.89 10.20
C VAL A 227 -7.60 -19.29 10.73
N PRO A 228 -7.91 -20.27 9.86
CA PRO A 228 -8.32 -21.61 10.28
C PRO A 228 -7.25 -22.29 11.16
N GLY A 229 -7.70 -23.10 12.13
CA GLY A 229 -6.79 -23.87 12.99
C GLY A 229 -6.27 -23.14 14.23
N TYR A 230 -6.59 -21.86 14.42
CA TYR A 230 -6.08 -21.03 15.52
C TYR A 230 -7.11 -20.66 16.61
N SER A 231 -8.15 -21.46 16.82
CA SER A 231 -9.14 -21.24 17.91
C SER A 231 -9.72 -19.81 17.98
N LYS A 232 -9.91 -19.17 16.81
CA LYS A 232 -10.34 -17.75 16.70
C LYS A 232 -9.45 -16.73 17.41
N SER A 233 -8.15 -17.02 17.57
CA SER A 233 -7.16 -16.09 18.16
C SER A 233 -6.29 -15.39 17.11
N HIS A 234 -6.46 -15.72 15.84
CA HIS A 234 -5.72 -15.15 14.74
C HIS A 234 -6.68 -14.64 13.67
N PHE A 235 -6.55 -13.37 13.29
CA PHE A 235 -7.43 -12.70 12.34
C PHE A 235 -6.58 -12.03 11.27
N LEU A 236 -7.03 -12.09 10.01
CA LEU A 236 -6.37 -11.49 8.87
C LEU A 236 -7.29 -10.41 8.26
N CYS A 237 -6.74 -9.21 8.05
CA CYS A 237 -7.36 -8.10 7.33
C CYS A 237 -6.42 -7.65 6.20
N THR A 238 -6.65 -8.08 4.97
CA THR A 238 -5.78 -7.75 3.83
C THR A 238 -6.54 -7.73 2.51
N GLY A 239 -5.83 -7.63 1.37
CA GLY A 239 -6.46 -7.57 0.04
C GLY A 239 -6.90 -6.16 -0.38
N GLY A 240 -6.34 -5.11 0.23
CA GLY A 240 -6.79 -3.72 0.09
C GLY A 240 -6.42 -3.01 -1.22
N LYS A 241 -6.51 -3.68 -2.36
CA LYS A 241 -6.15 -3.10 -3.66
C LYS A 241 -7.25 -2.25 -4.29
#